data_AF-A0A2V7IZ43-F1
#
_entry.id   AF-A0A2V7IZ43-F1
#
_cell.length_a   1.000
_cell.length_b   1.000
_cell.length_c   1.000
_cell.angle_alpha   90.00
_cell.angle_beta   90.00
_cell.angle_gamma   90.00
#
_symmetry.space_group_name_H-M   'P 1'
#
loop_
_entity.id
_entity.type
_entity.pdbx_description
1 polymer ?
#
loop_
_entity_poly.entity_id
_entity_poly.type
_entity_poly.pdbx_seq_one_letter_code
_entity_poly.pdbx_strand_id
1 'polypeptide(L)' 'MKLAHLADLHLGFRQYDRQTPRGGNQREADVAEAFRRAVDDLLAQRPDLILLGGDVFHSVRPTNPAILFLFQQLHRL' A
#
# COMPACT_ATOMS: atom_id res chain seq x y z
N MET A 1 -9.38 -22.58 7.82
CA MET A 1 -8.18 -21.75 7.67
C MET A 1 -8.37 -20.83 6.48
N LYS A 2 -8.24 -19.51 6.68
CA LYS A 2 -8.42 -18.48 5.66
C LYS A 2 -7.09 -17.80 5.40
N LEU A 3 -6.67 -17.76 4.14
CA LEU A 3 -5.44 -17.12 3.69
C LEU A 3 -5.79 -15.86 2.89
N ALA A 4 -5.05 -14.79 3.12
CA ALA A 4 -5.02 -13.65 2.22
C ALA A 4 -3.64 -13.54 1.55
N HIS A 5 -3.64 -13.31 0.23
CA HIS A 5 -2.43 -13.12 -0.55
C HIS A 5 -2.51 -11.80 -1.32
N LEU A 6 -1.53 -10.93 -1.14
CA LEU A 6 -1.41 -9.64 -1.84
C LEU A 6 -0.05 -9.58 -2.52
N ALA A 7 0.04 -9.00 -3.72
CA ALA A 7 1.29 -8.80 -4.45
C ALA A 7 1.21 -7.50 -5.28
N ASP A 8 2.33 -7.07 -5.84
CA ASP A 8 2.42 -5.96 -6.80
C ASP A 8 1.84 -4.64 -6.26
N LEU A 9 2.15 -4.33 -4.99
CA LEU A 9 1.60 -3.16 -4.30
C LEU A 9 2.15 -1.84 -4.86
N HIS A 10 3.40 -1.85 -5.32
CA HIS A 10 4.11 -0.71 -5.90
C HIS A 10 3.95 0.61 -5.12
N LEU A 11 4.06 0.56 -3.78
CA LEU A 11 3.97 1.77 -2.95
C LEU A 11 5.04 2.79 -3.35
N GLY A 12 4.64 4.06 -3.38
CA GLY A 12 5.47 5.17 -3.87
C GLY A 12 5.48 5.32 -5.40
N PHE A 13 4.65 4.56 -6.14
CA PHE A 13 4.47 4.75 -7.57
C PHE A 13 3.99 6.16 -7.90
N ARG A 14 4.69 6.82 -8.83
CA ARG A 14 4.38 8.17 -9.28
C ARG A 14 4.28 8.18 -10.79
N GLN A 15 3.24 8.80 -11.31
CA GLN A 15 3.07 8.98 -12.74
C GLN A 15 2.27 10.25 -13.00
N TYR A 16 2.65 10.99 -14.06
CA TYR A 16 2.04 12.25 -14.47
C TYR A 16 2.17 13.36 -13.41
N ASP A 17 1.74 14.58 -13.77
CA ASP A 17 1.95 15.78 -12.94
C ASP A 17 0.69 16.23 -12.17
N ARG A 18 -0.40 15.47 -12.24
CA ARG A 18 -1.62 15.81 -11.49
C ARG A 18 -1.35 15.73 -9.99
N GLN A 19 -1.78 16.74 -9.26
CA GLN A 19 -1.63 16.82 -7.81
C GLN A 19 -2.97 16.61 -7.09
N THR A 20 -2.88 16.08 -5.89
CA THR A 20 -3.97 16.07 -4.90
C THR A 20 -4.18 17.49 -4.36
N PRO A 21 -5.32 17.80 -3.70
CA PRO A 21 -5.53 19.09 -3.04
C PRO A 21 -4.49 19.45 -1.97
N ARG A 22 -3.71 18.49 -1.49
CA ARG A 22 -2.63 18.68 -0.51
C ARG A 22 -1.24 18.85 -1.15
N GLY A 23 -1.17 18.94 -2.48
CA GLY A 23 0.08 19.16 -3.22
C GLY A 23 0.92 17.90 -3.49
N GLY A 24 0.49 16.71 -3.05
CA GLY A 24 1.15 15.43 -3.39
C GLY A 24 0.77 14.92 -4.78
N ASN A 25 1.56 14.00 -5.35
CA ASN A 25 1.23 13.36 -6.64
C ASN A 25 -0.08 12.55 -6.54
N GLN A 26 -0.98 12.70 -7.51
CA GLN A 26 -2.29 12.02 -7.48
C GLN A 26 -2.15 10.49 -7.58
N ARG A 27 -1.27 9.99 -8.45
CA ARG A 27 -1.13 8.54 -8.67
C ARG A 27 -0.50 7.84 -7.47
N GLU A 28 0.43 8.50 -6.80
CA GLU A 28 0.98 8.02 -5.52
C GLU A 28 -0.11 7.88 -4.45
N ALA A 29 -0.98 8.89 -4.34
CA ALA A 29 -2.10 8.85 -3.41
C ALA A 29 -3.12 7.76 -3.76
N ASP A 30 -3.42 7.56 -5.04
CA ASP A 30 -4.35 6.52 -5.50
C ASP A 30 -3.84 5.11 -5.14
N VAL A 31 -2.55 4.83 -5.35
CA VAL A 31 -1.93 3.53 -5.01
C VAL A 31 -1.90 3.31 -3.51
N ALA A 32 -1.54 4.33 -2.73
CA ALA A 32 -1.59 4.25 -1.27
C ALA A 32 -3.01 3.97 -0.77
N GLU A 33 -4.01 4.65 -1.32
CA GLU A 33 -5.42 4.45 -0.95
C GLU A 33 -5.91 3.04 -1.32
N ALA A 34 -5.53 2.50 -2.47
CA ALA A 34 -5.87 1.13 -2.84
C ALA A 34 -5.32 0.11 -1.84
N PHE A 35 -4.06 0.26 -1.42
CA PHE A 35 -3.47 -0.60 -0.39
C PHE A 35 -4.14 -0.43 0.97
N ARG A 36 -4.46 0.81 1.36
CA ARG A 36 -5.19 1.10 2.61
C ARG A 36 -6.54 0.37 2.66
N ARG A 37 -7.29 0.36 1.56
CA ARG A 37 -8.56 -0.37 1.44
C ARG A 37 -8.36 -1.88 1.52
N ALA A 38 -7.33 -2.40 0.88
CA ALA A 38 -6.99 -3.82 1.01
C ALA A 38 -6.72 -4.20 2.47
N VAL A 39 -5.98 -3.37 3.22
CA VAL A 39 -5.78 -3.56 4.67
C VAL A 39 -7.09 -3.49 5.45
N ASP A 40 -7.97 -2.54 5.16
CA ASP A 40 -9.30 -2.46 5.78
C ASP A 40 -10.11 -3.76 5.56
N ASP A 41 -10.06 -4.30 4.34
CA ASP A 41 -10.72 -5.56 3.99
C ASP A 41 -10.10 -6.74 4.76
N LEU A 42 -8.77 -6.80 4.89
CA LEU A 42 -8.12 -7.84 5.69
C LEU A 42 -8.57 -7.83 7.16
N LEU A 43 -8.69 -6.65 7.75
CA LEU A 43 -9.18 -6.49 9.13
C LEU A 43 -10.62 -6.98 9.31
N ALA A 44 -11.48 -6.70 8.32
CA ALA A 44 -12.86 -7.17 8.32
C ALA A 44 -12.93 -8.69 8.13
N GLN A 45 -12.08 -9.24 7.25
CA GLN A 45 -12.12 -10.64 6.86
C GLN A 45 -11.41 -11.58 7.85
N ARG A 46 -10.55 -11.05 8.73
CA ARG A 46 -9.76 -11.76 9.76
C ARG A 46 -9.15 -13.08 9.26
N PRO A 47 -8.27 -13.05 8.25
CA PRO A 47 -7.56 -14.24 7.80
C PRO A 47 -6.59 -14.77 8.89
N ASP A 48 -6.32 -16.07 8.87
CA ASP A 48 -5.37 -16.71 9.79
C ASP A 48 -3.91 -16.47 9.37
N LEU A 49 -3.69 -16.17 8.08
CA LEU A 49 -2.38 -15.87 7.50
C LEU A 49 -2.53 -14.83 6.40
N ILE A 50 -1.60 -13.87 6.37
CA ILE A 50 -1.45 -12.88 5.31
C ILE A 50 -0.08 -13.08 4.66
N LEU A 51 -0.05 -13.28 3.35
CA LEU A 51 1.17 -13.44 2.56
C LEU A 51 1.31 -12.25 1.60
N LEU A 52 2.44 -11.56 1.69
CA LEU A 52 2.84 -10.52 0.73
C LEU A 52 3.80 -11.13 -0.30
N GLY A 53 3.36 -11.24 -1.54
CA GLY A 53 4.01 -11.97 -2.64
C GLY A 53 5.12 -11.21 -3.38
N GLY A 54 5.50 -10.01 -2.95
CA GLY A 54 6.56 -9.22 -3.58
C GLY A 54 6.07 -7.88 -4.17
N ASP A 55 6.99 -7.15 -4.80
CA ASP A 55 6.77 -5.83 -5.41
C ASP A 55 6.02 -4.84 -4.50
N VAL A 56 6.41 -4.85 -3.23
CA VAL A 56 5.84 -3.99 -2.19
C VAL A 56 6.08 -2.51 -2.51
N PHE A 57 7.26 -2.17 -3.02
CA PHE A 57 7.64 -0.81 -3.39
C PHE A 57 7.86 -0.72 -4.90
N HIS A 58 7.56 0.45 -5.48
CA HIS A 58 7.80 0.69 -6.90
C HIS A 58 9.29 0.85 -7.26
N SER A 59 10.08 1.40 -6.33
CA SER A 59 11.52 1.66 -6.52
C SER A 59 12.35 0.81 -5.56
N VAL A 60 13.53 0.38 -6.01
CA VAL A 60 14.55 -0.28 -5.18
C VAL A 60 15.04 0.61 -4.02
N ARG A 61 14.86 1.93 -4.13
CA ARG A 61 15.08 2.92 -3.07
C ARG A 61 13.76 3.65 -2.83
N PRO A 62 12.86 3.09 -2.00
CA PRO A 62 11.58 3.72 -1.73
C PRO A 62 11.75 5.01 -0.92
N THR A 63 10.76 5.90 -1.03
CA THR A 63 10.74 7.15 -0.28
C THR A 63 10.39 6.88 1.19
N ASN A 64 10.89 7.70 2.11
CA ASN A 64 10.55 7.58 3.53
C ASN A 64 9.02 7.59 3.78
N PRO A 65 8.22 8.46 3.12
CA PRO A 65 6.76 8.39 3.24
C PRO A 65 6.16 7.05 2.84
N ALA A 66 6.62 6.42 1.75
CA ALA A 66 6.12 5.10 1.34
C ALA A 66 6.46 4.00 2.35
N ILE A 67 7.68 4.02 2.91
CA ILE A 67 8.11 3.09 3.95
C ILE A 67 7.26 3.26 5.21
N LEU A 68 7.12 4.50 5.69
CA LEU A 68 6.34 4.81 6.88
C LEU A 68 4.87 4.46 6.70
N PHE A 69 4.32 4.73 5.51
CA PHE A 69 2.94 4.36 5.19
C PHE A 69 2.72 2.85 5.25
N LEU A 70 3.59 2.04 4.62
CA LEU A 70 3.53 0.59 4.72
C LEU A 70 3.57 0.14 6.18
N PHE A 71 4.55 0.63 6.95
CA PHE A 71 4.71 0.26 8.36
C PHE A 71 3.45 0.57 9.17
N GLN A 72 2.86 1.76 8.99
CA GLN A 72 1.62 2.14 9.64
C GLN A 72 0.45 1.24 9.26
N GLN A 73 0.31 0.85 8.00
CA GLN A 73 -0.77 -0.05 7.58
C GLN A 73 -0.58 -1.46 8.12
N LEU A 74 0.65 -1.98 8.11
CA LEU A 74 0.95 -3.31 8.66
C LEU A 74 0.74 -3.36 10.17
N HIS A 75 1.03 -2.28 10.91
CA HIS A 75 0.78 -2.21 12.35
C HIS A 75 -0.72 -2.25 12.71
N ARG A 76 -1.62 -2.07 11.74
CA ARG A 76 -3.07 -2.19 11.96
C ARG A 76 -3.53 -3.65 11.97
N LEU A 77 -2.83 -4.53 11.24
CA LEU A 77 -3.13 -5.96 11.05
C LEU A 77 -2.65 -6.79 12.24
#